data_AF-A0A7V9G678-F1
#
_entry.id   AF-A0A7V9G678-F1
#
_cell.length_a   1.000
_cell.length_b   1.000
_cell.length_c   1.000
_cell.angle_alpha   90.00
_cell.angle_beta   90.00
_cell.angle_gamma   90.00
#
_symmetry.space_group_name_H-M   'P 1'
#
loop_
_entity.id
_entity.type
_entity.pdbx_description
1 polymer ?
#
loop_
_entity_poly.entity_id
_entity_poly.type
_entity_poly.pdbx_seq_one_letter_code
_entity_poly.pdbx_strand_id
1 'polypeptide(L)'
;MAVLHSWPLASDPGHLSRLDNHDAEFLTWTVAWVAHILPREPLSLFEAPILYPERHTLAFSEHMFVPSVMGAPLLWLGASPVLVYNLLIIAGLALSGWAMYL
;
A
#
# COMPACT_ATOMS: atom_id res chain seq x y z
N MET A 1 18.02 6.97 -18.75
CA MET A 1 16.74 7.63 -19.10
C MET A 1 15.66 7.41 -18.03
N ALA A 2 15.45 6.20 -17.50
CA ALA A 2 14.46 5.97 -16.43
C ALA A 2 14.70 6.80 -15.14
N VAL A 3 15.96 6.93 -14.71
CA VAL A 3 16.36 7.70 -13.51
C VAL A 3 16.15 9.22 -13.65
N LEU A 4 16.24 9.74 -14.88
CA LEU A 4 15.99 11.17 -15.16
C LEU A 4 14.49 11.49 -15.17
N HIS A 5 13.66 10.53 -15.60
CA HIS A 5 12.20 10.68 -15.59
C HIS A 5 11.58 10.43 -14.21
N SER A 6 12.31 9.78 -13.30
CA SER A 6 11.90 9.57 -11.91
C SER A 6 12.61 10.50 -10.92
N TRP A 7 13.17 11.61 -11.39
CA TRP A 7 13.66 12.68 -10.51
C TRP A 7 12.45 13.53 -10.03
N PRO A 8 12.18 13.69 -8.72
CA PRO A 8 13.03 13.40 -7.56
C PRO A 8 12.72 12.08 -6.82
N LEU A 9 11.82 11.23 -7.31
CA LEU A 9 11.49 9.90 -6.78
C LEU A 9 12.72 9.00 -6.51
N ALA A 10 13.76 9.09 -7.33
CA ALA A 10 15.00 8.34 -7.17
C ALA A 10 15.88 8.80 -6.00
N SER A 11 15.63 10.00 -5.44
CA SER A 11 16.45 10.61 -4.40
C SER A 11 16.00 10.25 -2.97
N ASP A 12 14.72 9.94 -2.78
CA ASP A 12 14.19 9.46 -1.50
C ASP A 12 13.00 8.51 -1.72
N PRO A 13 13.24 7.24 -2.08
CA PRO A 13 12.18 6.24 -2.23
C PRO A 13 11.48 5.91 -0.88
N GLY A 14 12.00 6.43 0.23
CA GLY A 14 11.42 6.31 1.57
C GLY A 14 10.25 7.27 1.79
N HIS A 15 10.34 8.50 1.27
CA HIS A 15 9.33 9.56 1.43
C HIS A 15 8.71 10.09 0.13
N LEU A 16 9.34 9.85 -1.02
CA LEU A 16 8.88 10.33 -2.33
C LEU A 16 8.32 9.14 -3.12
N SER A 17 7.01 9.13 -3.31
CA SER A 17 6.32 8.31 -4.30
C SER A 17 5.37 9.20 -5.09
N ARG A 18 4.65 8.61 -6.04
CA ARG A 18 3.47 9.20 -6.66
C ARG A 18 2.29 9.32 -5.66
N LEU A 19 2.59 9.80 -4.46
CA LEU A 19 1.65 10.36 -3.49
C LEU A 19 1.11 11.71 -3.99
N ASP A 20 1.49 12.15 -5.19
CA ASP A 20 0.89 13.28 -5.90
C ASP A 20 -0.60 13.05 -6.24
N ASN A 21 -1.08 11.82 -6.07
CA ASN A 21 -2.48 11.45 -6.16
C ASN A 21 -3.03 11.08 -4.77
N HIS A 22 -4.12 11.72 -4.36
CA HIS A 22 -4.79 11.48 -3.07
C HIS A 22 -5.22 10.02 -2.90
N ASP A 23 -5.48 9.34 -4.02
CA ASP A 23 -5.79 7.91 -4.07
C ASP A 23 -4.57 7.05 -3.67
N ALA A 24 -3.38 7.37 -4.20
CA ALA A 24 -2.15 6.64 -3.86
C ALA A 24 -1.75 6.84 -2.38
N GLU A 25 -2.00 8.03 -1.83
CA GLU A 25 -1.86 8.30 -0.39
C GLU A 25 -2.76 7.40 0.44
N PHE A 26 -4.04 7.34 0.05
CA PHE A 26 -5.05 6.52 0.73
C PHE A 26 -4.72 5.03 0.68
N LEU A 27 -4.31 4.52 -0.49
CA LEU A 27 -3.95 3.11 -0.65
C LEU A 27 -2.66 2.76 0.12
N THR A 28 -1.66 3.66 0.12
CA THR A 28 -0.43 3.47 0.93
C THR A 28 -0.76 3.42 2.42
N TRP A 29 -1.64 4.31 2.89
CA TRP A 29 -2.13 4.30 4.26
C TRP A 29 -2.88 3.01 4.58
N THR A 30 -3.71 2.51 3.66
CA THR A 30 -4.47 1.26 3.84
C THR A 30 -3.55 0.06 4.01
N VAL A 31 -2.48 -0.04 3.20
CA VAL A 31 -1.46 -1.09 3.33
C VAL A 31 -0.77 -1.03 4.70
N ALA A 32 -0.43 0.17 5.16
CA ALA A 32 0.16 0.37 6.48
C ALA A 32 -0.80 0.02 7.63
N TRP A 33 -2.09 0.40 7.50
CA TRP A 33 -3.13 0.09 8.49
C TRP A 33 -3.32 -1.41 8.64
N VAL A 34 -3.46 -2.15 7.54
CA VAL A 34 -3.61 -3.62 7.57
C VAL A 34 -2.41 -4.27 8.26
N ALA A 35 -1.18 -3.87 7.92
CA ALA A 35 0.01 -4.39 8.58
C ALA A 35 0.10 -4.02 10.08
N HIS A 36 -0.49 -2.89 10.48
CA HIS A 36 -0.57 -2.46 11.87
C HIS A 36 -1.63 -3.23 12.66
N ILE A 37 -2.83 -3.40 12.12
CA ILE A 37 -3.97 -3.96 12.86
C ILE A 37 -3.93 -5.49 12.89
N LEU A 38 -3.41 -6.15 11.85
CA LEU A 38 -3.38 -7.61 11.73
C LEU A 38 -2.72 -8.34 12.91
N PRO A 39 -1.55 -7.91 13.45
CA PRO A 39 -0.95 -8.54 14.62
C PRO A 39 -1.56 -8.11 15.96
N ARG A 40 -2.38 -7.04 15.98
CA ARG A 40 -2.95 -6.48 17.22
C ARG A 40 -4.38 -6.96 17.45
N GLU A 41 -5.26 -6.71 16.48
CA GLU A 41 -6.69 -6.99 16.55
C GLU A 41 -7.24 -7.30 15.15
N PRO A 42 -7.02 -8.53 14.62
CA PRO A 42 -7.39 -8.87 13.25
C PRO A 42 -8.90 -8.79 12.95
N LEU A 43 -9.75 -8.88 13.98
CA LEU A 43 -11.21 -8.72 13.86
C LEU A 43 -11.61 -7.24 13.69
N SER A 44 -10.77 -6.31 14.12
CA SER A 44 -10.95 -4.86 14.00
C SER A 44 -10.41 -4.32 12.69
N LEU A 45 -10.06 -5.18 11.72
CA LEU A 45 -9.43 -4.77 10.46
C LEU A 45 -10.27 -3.75 9.69
N PHE A 46 -11.59 -3.87 9.72
CA PHE A 46 -12.50 -2.94 9.04
C PHE A 46 -12.77 -1.65 9.82
N GLU A 47 -12.35 -1.56 11.09
CA GLU A 47 -12.52 -0.40 11.96
C GLU A 47 -11.41 0.64 11.75
N ALA A 48 -11.13 0.96 10.49
CA ALA A 48 -10.22 2.02 10.12
C ALA A 48 -10.77 3.41 10.50
N PRO A 49 -9.92 4.35 10.93
CA PRO A 49 -10.35 5.72 11.24
C PRO A 49 -10.43 6.64 10.00
N ILE A 50 -10.97 6.16 8.87
CA ILE A 50 -11.04 6.97 7.62
C ILE A 50 -12.20 7.98 7.65
N LEU A 51 -13.35 7.59 8.19
CA LEU A 51 -14.58 8.39 8.21
C LEU A 51 -15.10 8.63 9.64
N TYR A 52 -14.20 8.90 10.59
CA TYR A 52 -14.60 9.08 11.99
C TYR A 52 -15.76 10.10 12.11
N PRO A 53 -16.87 9.77 12.80
CA PRO A 53 -17.05 8.68 13.77
C PRO A 53 -17.65 7.36 13.23
N GLU A 54 -17.78 7.19 11.91
CA GLU A 54 -18.36 5.97 11.33
C GLU A 54 -17.50 4.73 11.58
N ARG A 55 -18.16 3.59 11.80
CA ARG A 55 -17.55 2.27 11.99
C ARG A 55 -17.51 1.48 10.68
N HIS A 56 -16.65 0.47 10.59
CA HIS A 56 -16.48 -0.38 9.38
C HIS A 56 -16.07 0.40 8.12
N THR A 57 -15.38 1.53 8.27
CA THR A 57 -15.09 2.45 7.15
C THR A 57 -14.28 1.79 6.03
N LEU A 58 -13.43 0.81 6.36
CA LEU A 58 -12.66 0.03 5.38
C LEU A 58 -13.54 -0.91 4.54
N ALA A 59 -14.73 -1.29 5.01
CA ALA A 59 -15.69 -2.07 4.21
C ALA A 59 -16.36 -1.20 3.12
N PHE A 60 -16.42 0.12 3.34
CA PHE A 60 -16.91 1.08 2.37
C PHE A 60 -15.82 1.57 1.40
N SER A 61 -14.58 1.09 1.55
CA SER A 61 -13.41 1.57 0.80
C SER A 61 -12.57 0.41 0.26
N GLU A 62 -11.56 0.74 -0.55
CA GLU A 62 -10.65 -0.24 -1.13
C GLU A 62 -9.73 -0.84 -0.07
N HIS A 63 -10.21 -1.91 0.57
CA HIS A 63 -9.54 -2.62 1.66
C HIS A 63 -8.16 -3.22 1.35
N MET A 64 -7.76 -3.35 0.08
CA MET A 64 -6.47 -3.91 -0.38
C MET A 64 -5.93 -5.10 0.46
N PHE A 65 -6.80 -5.97 0.98
CA PHE A 65 -6.41 -6.91 2.04
C PHE A 65 -5.29 -7.86 1.58
N VAL A 66 -5.49 -8.52 0.44
CA VAL A 66 -4.52 -9.48 -0.11
C VAL A 66 -3.17 -8.81 -0.43
N PRO A 67 -3.10 -7.70 -1.20
CA PRO A 67 -1.85 -6.97 -1.40
C PRO A 67 -1.18 -6.54 -0.09
N SER A 68 -1.97 -6.08 0.88
CA SER A 68 -1.45 -5.59 2.15
C SER A 68 -0.84 -6.70 3.00
N VAL A 69 -1.45 -7.88 3.03
CA VAL A 69 -0.89 -9.07 3.71
C VAL A 69 0.41 -9.50 3.04
N MET A 70 0.51 -9.42 1.71
CA MET A 70 1.76 -9.71 0.98
C MET A 70 2.87 -8.69 1.31
N GLY A 71 2.51 -7.42 1.51
CA GLY A 71 3.44 -6.34 1.86
C GLY A 71 3.78 -6.23 3.35
N ALA A 72 2.95 -6.77 4.24
CA ALA A 72 3.08 -6.63 5.69
C ALA A 72 4.44 -7.08 6.27
N PRO A 73 5.07 -8.19 5.82
CA PRO A 73 6.38 -8.60 6.32
C PRO A 73 7.45 -7.53 6.09
N LEU A 74 7.44 -6.83 4.95
CA LEU A 74 8.39 -5.76 4.66
C LEU A 74 8.20 -4.58 5.61
N LEU A 75 6.95 -4.22 5.93
CA LEU A 75 6.64 -3.16 6.89
C LEU A 75 7.10 -3.54 8.31
N TRP A 76 6.92 -4.79 8.72
CA TRP A 76 7.41 -5.27 10.01
C TRP A 76 8.93 -5.30 10.10
N LEU A 77 9.62 -5.46 8.97
CA LEU A 77 11.08 -5.37 8.86
C LEU A 77 11.60 -3.91 8.80
N GLY A 78 10.71 -2.92 8.88
CA GLY A 78 11.06 -1.50 8.90
C GLY A 78 11.17 -0.83 7.53
N ALA A 79 10.67 -1.47 6.46
CA ALA A 79 10.53 -0.80 5.16
C ALA A 79 9.50 0.35 5.24
N SER A 80 9.67 1.38 4.41
CA SER A 80 8.69 2.46 4.35
C SER A 80 7.38 1.97 3.70
N PRO A 81 6.20 2.47 4.15
CA PRO A 81 4.91 2.20 3.50
C PRO A 81 4.92 2.47 2.00
N VAL A 82 5.62 3.54 1.64
CA VAL A 82 5.79 4.02 0.28
C VAL A 82 6.54 3.00 -0.59
N LEU A 83 7.66 2.47 -0.09
CA LEU A 83 8.44 1.44 -0.78
C LEU A 83 7.61 0.18 -0.99
N VAL A 84 6.89 -0.26 0.05
CA VAL A 84 6.06 -1.46 -0.01
C VAL A 84 4.93 -1.31 -1.02
N TYR A 85 4.24 -0.16 -1.04
CA TYR A 85 3.20 0.11 -2.03
C TYR A 85 3.74 0.07 -3.47
N ASN A 86 4.88 0.70 -3.73
CA ASN A 86 5.51 0.69 -5.06
C ASN A 86 5.85 -0.73 -5.52
N LEU A 87 6.38 -1.57 -4.62
CA LEU A 87 6.68 -2.97 -4.92
C LEU A 87 5.41 -3.78 -5.24
N LEU A 88 4.32 -3.55 -4.51
CA LEU A 88 3.04 -4.21 -4.77
C LEU A 88 2.48 -3.86 -6.15
N ILE A 89 2.55 -2.60 -6.56
CA ILE A 89 2.10 -2.17 -7.90
C ILE A 89 2.93 -2.83 -9.01
N ILE A 90 4.26 -2.83 -8.88
CA ILE A 90 5.16 -3.46 -9.87
C ILE A 90 4.89 -4.96 -9.95
N ALA A 91 4.76 -5.63 -8.80
CA ALA A 91 4.46 -7.05 -8.74
C ALA A 91 3.10 -7.39 -9.37
N GLY A 92 2.07 -6.59 -9.10
CA GLY A 92 0.74 -6.75 -9.69
C GLY A 92 0.79 -6.66 -11.21
N LEU A 93 1.43 -5.62 -11.75
CA LEU A 93 1.57 -5.43 -13.20
C LEU A 93 2.36 -6.57 -13.86
N ALA A 94 3.48 -6.98 -13.25
CA ALA A 94 4.29 -8.09 -13.77
C ALA A 94 3.52 -9.41 -13.78
N LEU A 95 2.77 -9.71 -12.71
CA LEU A 95 1.97 -10.93 -12.60
C LEU A 95 0.80 -10.93 -13.58
N SER A 96 0.13 -9.79 -13.79
CA SER A 96 -0.91 -9.65 -14.81
C SER A 96 -0.35 -9.86 -16.23
N GLY A 97 0.83 -9.29 -16.54
CA GLY A 97 1.50 -9.52 -17.82
C GLY A 97 1.88 -10.98 -18.04
N TRP A 98 2.38 -11.64 -17.00
CA TRP A 98 2.68 -13.07 -17.02
C TRP A 98 1.43 -13.94 -17.21
N ALA A 99 0.36 -13.65 -16.48
CA ALA A 99 -0.90 -14.39 -16.57
C ALA A 99 -1.59 -14.23 -17.94
N MET A 100 -1.42 -13.09 -18.61
CA MET A 100 -1.92 -12.86 -19.96
C MET A 100 -1.13 -13.61 -21.03
N TYR A 101 0.16 -13.87 -20.79
CA TYR A 101 1.02 -14.61 -21.70
C TYR A 101 0.78 -16.13 -21.66
N LEU A 102 0.36 -16.67 -20.51
CA LEU A 102 -0.02 -18.07 -20.29
C LEU A 102 -1.35 -18.42 -20.97
#